data_AF-A0A2V7ZYX5-F1
#
_entry.id   AF-A0A2V7ZYX5-F1
#
_cell.length_a   1.000
_cell.length_b   1.000
_cell.length_c   1.000
_cell.angle_alpha   90.00
_cell.angle_beta   90.00
_cell.angle_gamma   90.00
#
_symmetry.space_group_name_H-M   'P 1'
#
loop_
_entity.id
_entity.type
_entity.pdbx_description
1 polymer ?
#
loop_
_entity_poly.entity_id
_entity_poly.type
_entity_poly.pdbx_seq_one_letter_code
_entity_poly.pdbx_strand_id
1 'polypeptide(L)'
;MRRRRGRRIAPGSRGRCGTASISLCLPAAQTMSWPIRCAEARCAVRGYKACDETSTPRSETPAMPKRPRPDAAERIPDRPTLSTVREAARDCQACDLYKRGTQTVFGEGGRKAELMLVGEQPGDAEDLAGHPFVGPAGKLLDRALEDAGIDRAAVYVTNVVK
;
A
#
# COMPACT_ATOMS: atom_id res chain seq x y z
N MET A 1 4.30 -13.91 67.17
CA MET A 1 5.58 -14.36 66.56
C MET A 1 5.30 -15.26 65.36
N ARG A 2 5.45 -14.76 64.13
CA ARG A 2 5.67 -15.55 62.90
C ARG A 2 6.10 -14.59 61.78
N ARG A 3 7.40 -14.62 61.41
CA ARG A 3 8.00 -13.81 60.34
C ARG A 3 7.57 -14.38 58.98
N ARG A 4 6.93 -13.59 58.11
CA ARG A 4 6.80 -13.91 56.68
C ARG A 4 7.98 -13.30 55.92
N ARG A 5 8.79 -14.16 55.30
CA ARG A 5 9.91 -13.79 54.40
C ARG A 5 9.33 -13.29 53.08
N GLY A 6 9.87 -12.19 52.54
CA GLY A 6 9.46 -11.59 51.26
C GLY A 6 9.86 -12.43 50.05
N ARG A 7 8.99 -12.44 49.03
CA ARG A 7 9.34 -12.85 47.65
C ARG A 7 9.80 -11.62 46.88
N ARG A 8 10.98 -11.70 46.25
CA ARG A 8 11.48 -10.72 45.28
C ARG A 8 10.74 -10.92 43.96
N ILE A 9 10.27 -9.83 43.35
CA ILE A 9 9.65 -9.80 42.02
C ILE A 9 10.73 -9.47 40.99
N ALA A 10 10.80 -10.24 39.90
CA ALA A 10 11.71 -10.04 38.78
C ALA A 10 11.17 -8.95 37.82
N PRO A 11 12.02 -8.11 37.20
CA PRO A 11 11.56 -7.06 36.28
C PRO A 11 11.41 -7.62 34.86
N GLY A 12 10.28 -7.32 34.20
CA GLY A 12 10.13 -7.64 32.77
C GLY A 12 8.71 -7.76 32.23
N SER A 13 7.71 -7.09 32.81
CA SER A 13 6.38 -6.99 32.18
C SER A 13 6.29 -5.68 31.38
N ARG A 14 6.07 -5.80 30.06
CA ARG A 14 5.70 -4.67 29.20
C ARG A 14 4.28 -4.24 29.55
N GLY A 15 4.16 -3.18 30.35
CA GLY A 15 2.91 -2.51 30.65
C GLY A 15 2.52 -1.56 29.52
N ARG A 16 1.28 -1.71 29.02
CA ARG A 16 0.56 -0.72 28.22
C ARG A 16 0.48 0.59 29.01
N CYS A 17 1.00 1.69 28.48
CA CYS A 17 0.80 3.01 29.06
C CYS A 17 -0.37 3.71 28.35
N GLY A 18 -1.33 4.16 29.15
CA GLY A 18 -2.60 4.72 28.74
C GLY A 18 -2.51 6.08 28.04
N THR A 19 -3.68 6.49 27.57
CA THR A 19 -4.00 7.76 26.92
C THR A 19 -3.50 8.97 27.73
N ALA A 20 -2.54 9.71 27.18
CA ALA A 20 -2.17 11.03 27.67
C ALA A 20 -3.03 12.07 26.95
N SER A 21 -3.84 12.80 27.73
CA SER A 21 -4.64 13.93 27.27
C SER A 21 -3.76 15.00 26.65
N ILE A 22 -4.04 15.34 25.40
CA ILE A 22 -3.43 16.45 24.68
C ILE A 22 -4.03 17.74 25.25
N SER A 23 -3.29 18.41 26.13
CA SER A 23 -3.56 19.80 26.46
C SER A 23 -3.02 20.66 25.31
N LEU A 24 -3.93 21.26 24.55
CA LEU A 24 -3.63 22.21 23.49
C LEU A 24 -2.80 23.38 24.04
N CYS A 25 -1.70 23.69 23.36
CA CYS A 25 -1.02 24.97 23.52
C CYS A 25 -0.58 25.48 22.14
N LEU A 26 -1.41 26.34 21.55
CA LEU A 26 -1.05 27.30 20.50
C LEU A 26 -1.94 28.54 20.70
N PRO A 27 -1.58 29.73 20.19
CA PRO A 27 -0.25 30.28 19.94
C PRO A 27 -0.11 31.73 20.43
N ALA A 28 1.12 32.25 20.53
CA ALA A 28 1.36 33.68 20.35
C ALA A 28 2.55 33.85 19.40
N ALA A 29 2.22 34.28 18.19
CA ALA A 29 3.18 34.64 17.17
C ALA A 29 3.98 35.86 17.62
N GLN A 30 5.31 35.82 17.44
CA GLN A 30 6.11 37.00 17.21
C GLN A 30 7.10 36.70 16.10
N THR A 31 6.91 37.41 15.00
CA THR A 31 7.78 37.45 13.83
C THR A 31 9.04 38.23 14.17
N MET A 32 10.20 37.62 14.03
CA MET A 32 11.44 38.34 13.73
C MET A 32 12.27 37.50 12.76
N SER A 33 12.52 38.10 11.59
CA SER A 33 13.52 37.66 10.63
C SER A 33 14.90 37.82 11.25
N TRP A 34 15.68 36.73 11.27
CA TRP A 34 17.15 36.75 11.16
C TRP A 34 17.66 35.33 10.86
N PRO A 35 18.75 35.18 10.08
CA PRO A 35 19.27 33.89 9.67
C PRO A 35 20.15 33.33 10.80
N ILE A 36 19.57 32.50 11.67
CA ILE A 36 20.34 31.78 12.67
C ILE A 36 20.10 30.29 12.47
N ARG A 37 21.20 29.60 12.15
CA ARG A 37 21.29 28.15 11.98
C ARG A 37 20.66 27.43 13.17
N CYS A 38 19.90 26.39 12.89
CA CYS A 38 19.13 25.58 13.85
C CYS A 38 19.99 24.69 14.78
N ALA A 39 21.15 25.17 15.26
CA ALA A 39 22.16 24.31 15.87
C ALA A 39 22.08 24.15 17.40
N GLU A 40 21.21 24.88 18.13
CA GLU A 40 21.26 24.83 19.61
C GLU A 40 19.90 24.70 20.31
N ALA A 41 18.94 24.02 19.68
CA ALA A 41 17.79 23.49 20.41
C ALA A 41 18.22 22.24 21.21
N ARG A 42 18.80 22.45 22.40
CA ARG A 42 19.06 21.37 23.36
C ARG A 42 17.71 20.80 23.84
N CYS A 43 17.30 19.69 23.22
CA CYS A 43 16.20 18.87 23.68
C CYS A 43 16.56 18.26 25.05
N ALA A 44 16.03 18.81 26.15
CA ALA A 44 16.36 18.43 27.51
C ALA A 44 15.64 17.15 27.99
N VAL A 45 15.45 16.15 27.12
CA VAL A 45 14.92 14.85 27.55
C VAL A 45 16.10 13.96 27.96
N ARG A 46 16.30 13.84 29.28
CA ARG A 46 17.18 12.84 29.89
C ARG A 46 16.85 11.46 29.31
N GLY A 47 17.74 10.90 28.48
CA GLY A 47 17.68 9.50 28.06
C GLY A 47 17.76 9.23 26.56
N TYR A 48 17.71 10.23 25.69
CA TYR A 48 17.91 10.03 24.26
C TYR A 48 19.33 10.46 23.85
N LYS A 49 20.17 9.50 23.44
CA LYS A 49 21.44 9.82 22.78
C LYS A 49 21.13 10.54 21.47
N ALA A 50 21.81 11.66 21.24
CA ALA A 50 21.80 12.36 19.96
C ALA A 50 22.17 11.36 18.85
N CYS A 51 21.44 11.43 17.73
CA CYS A 51 21.85 10.75 16.51
C CYS A 51 23.18 11.38 16.10
N ASP A 52 24.27 10.62 16.24
CA ASP A 52 25.59 11.03 15.79
C ASP A 52 25.55 11.19 14.26
N GLU A 53 25.88 12.37 13.76
CA GLU A 53 25.83 12.72 12.33
C GLU A 53 26.88 12.00 11.48
N THR A 54 27.69 11.11 12.07
CA THR A 54 28.60 10.22 11.34
C THR A 54 27.94 8.89 10.98
N SER A 55 26.75 8.91 10.38
CA SER A 55 26.22 7.70 9.75
C SER A 55 26.92 7.52 8.39
N THR A 56 27.87 6.59 8.33
CA THR A 56 28.42 6.08 7.06
C THR A 56 27.28 5.78 6.08
N PRO A 57 27.41 6.15 4.79
CA PRO A 57 26.37 5.86 3.80
C PRO A 57 26.16 4.34 3.79
N ARG A 58 24.90 3.92 3.97
CA ARG A 58 24.51 2.52 3.89
C ARG A 58 24.93 2.03 2.51
N SER A 59 25.92 1.13 2.46
CA SER A 59 26.39 0.53 1.21
C SER A 59 25.18 -0.05 0.48
N GLU A 60 24.90 0.46 -0.71
CA GLU A 60 23.84 -0.07 -1.56
C GLU A 60 24.14 -1.54 -1.85
N THR A 61 23.27 -2.45 -1.40
CA THR A 61 23.39 -3.87 -1.75
C THR A 61 23.29 -3.97 -3.28
N PRO A 62 24.22 -4.67 -3.96
CA PRO A 62 24.15 -4.81 -5.42
C PRO A 62 22.85 -5.51 -5.79
N ALA A 63 22.06 -4.88 -6.68
CA ALA A 63 20.85 -5.49 -7.20
C ALA A 63 21.24 -6.76 -7.98
N MET A 64 20.67 -7.91 -7.59
CA MET A 64 20.87 -9.16 -8.33
C MET A 64 20.38 -8.99 -9.78
N PRO A 65 21.10 -9.55 -10.77
CA PRO A 65 20.66 -9.52 -12.16
C PRO A 65 19.36 -10.32 -12.28
N LYS A 66 18.25 -9.63 -12.59
CA LYS A 66 16.98 -10.28 -12.88
C LYS A 66 17.17 -11.11 -14.16
N ARG A 67 16.89 -12.41 -14.12
CA ARG A 67 16.81 -13.23 -15.34
C ARG A 67 15.81 -12.57 -16.29
N PRO A 68 16.09 -12.48 -17.60
CA PRO A 68 15.15 -11.91 -18.56
C PRO A 68 13.92 -12.81 -18.58
N ARG A 69 12.81 -12.32 -18.00
CA ARG A 69 11.49 -12.89 -18.25
C ARG A 69 10.96 -12.23 -19.52
N PRO A 70 10.24 -12.95 -20.37
CA PRO A 70 9.55 -12.33 -21.49
C PRO A 70 8.65 -11.22 -20.95
N ASP A 71 8.76 -10.04 -21.54
CA ASP A 71 7.92 -8.91 -21.16
C ASP A 71 6.44 -9.24 -21.48
N ALA A 72 5.52 -8.67 -20.71
CA ALA A 72 4.09 -8.80 -20.99
C ALA A 72 3.76 -8.30 -22.40
N ALA A 73 4.49 -7.30 -22.91
CA ALA A 73 4.35 -6.76 -24.26
C ALA A 73 4.57 -7.80 -25.36
N GLU A 74 5.52 -8.73 -25.18
CA GLU A 74 5.84 -9.78 -26.18
C GLU A 74 4.69 -10.78 -26.37
N ARG A 75 3.76 -10.85 -25.42
CA ARG A 75 2.59 -11.74 -25.48
C ARG A 75 1.40 -11.11 -26.23
N ILE A 76 1.45 -9.81 -26.52
CA ILE A 76 0.37 -9.11 -27.18
C ILE A 76 0.53 -9.29 -28.71
N PRO A 77 -0.48 -9.81 -29.42
CA PRO A 77 -0.38 -9.99 -30.87
C PRO A 77 -0.41 -8.63 -31.60
N ASP A 78 0.18 -8.57 -32.79
CA ASP A 78 0.27 -7.34 -33.61
C ASP A 78 -1.08 -6.64 -33.84
N ARG A 79 -2.17 -7.42 -33.88
CA ARG A 79 -3.55 -6.91 -34.00
C ARG A 79 -4.36 -7.27 -32.76
N PRO A 80 -4.21 -6.52 -31.65
CA PRO A 80 -4.84 -6.88 -30.40
C PRO A 80 -6.36 -6.64 -30.46
N THR A 81 -7.10 -7.66 -30.05
CA THR A 81 -8.52 -7.56 -29.70
C THR A 81 -8.69 -7.85 -28.21
N LEU A 82 -9.82 -7.46 -27.62
CA LEU A 82 -10.10 -7.79 -26.22
C LEU A 82 -10.12 -9.30 -25.94
N SER A 83 -10.47 -10.13 -26.92
CA SER A 83 -10.39 -11.60 -26.78
C SER A 83 -8.95 -12.07 -26.77
N THR A 84 -8.16 -11.66 -27.77
CA THR A 84 -6.77 -12.13 -27.91
C THR A 84 -5.89 -11.66 -26.77
N VAL A 85 -6.10 -10.44 -26.25
CA VAL A 85 -5.34 -9.95 -25.08
C VAL A 85 -5.80 -10.64 -23.79
N ARG A 86 -7.08 -10.99 -23.66
CA ARG A 86 -7.58 -11.80 -22.55
C ARG A 86 -6.98 -13.20 -22.54
N GLU A 87 -6.89 -13.83 -23.70
CA GLU A 87 -6.24 -15.14 -23.88
C GLU A 87 -4.74 -15.07 -23.54
N ALA A 88 -4.03 -14.05 -24.04
CA ALA A 88 -2.61 -13.84 -23.73
C ALA A 88 -2.33 -13.62 -22.23
N ALA A 89 -3.27 -12.96 -21.53
CA ALA A 89 -3.18 -12.69 -20.10
C ALA A 89 -3.50 -13.92 -19.23
N ARG A 90 -4.36 -14.84 -19.68
CA ARG A 90 -4.88 -15.97 -18.88
C ARG A 90 -3.78 -16.71 -18.12
N ASP A 91 -2.70 -17.07 -18.82
CA ASP A 91 -1.56 -17.81 -18.28
C ASP A 91 -0.28 -16.96 -18.27
N CYS A 92 -0.41 -15.66 -17.92
CA CYS A 92 0.71 -14.73 -17.86
C CYS A 92 1.73 -15.10 -16.78
N GLN A 93 3.00 -15.22 -17.17
CA GLN A 93 4.12 -15.49 -16.25
C GLN A 93 5.27 -14.47 -16.40
N ALA A 94 4.97 -13.28 -16.92
CA ALA A 94 5.96 -12.23 -17.17
C ALA A 94 6.54 -11.60 -15.88
N CYS A 95 5.84 -11.71 -14.74
CA CYS A 95 6.29 -11.25 -13.43
C CYS A 95 6.20 -12.37 -12.38
N ASP A 96 6.45 -12.13 -11.08
CA ASP A 96 6.32 -13.17 -10.04
C ASP A 96 4.92 -13.23 -9.40
N LEU A 97 3.99 -12.35 -9.80
CA LEU A 97 2.67 -12.28 -9.18
C LEU A 97 1.82 -13.52 -9.47
N TYR A 98 1.97 -14.13 -10.65
CA TYR A 98 1.30 -15.40 -11.00
C TYR A 98 1.62 -16.55 -10.04
N LYS A 99 2.71 -16.46 -9.27
CA LYS A 99 3.08 -17.50 -8.28
C LYS A 99 2.24 -17.42 -7.01
N ARG A 100 1.55 -16.29 -6.79
CA ARG A 100 0.82 -16.00 -5.55
C ARG A 100 -0.68 -15.83 -5.77
N GLY A 101 -1.08 -15.26 -6.91
CA GLY A 101 -2.48 -15.19 -7.29
C GLY A 101 -3.04 -16.58 -7.64
N THR A 102 -4.32 -16.79 -7.36
CA THR A 102 -5.05 -18.00 -7.73
C THR A 102 -5.29 -18.05 -9.24
N GLN A 103 -5.61 -16.90 -9.84
CA GLN A 103 -5.91 -16.77 -11.26
C GLN A 103 -5.78 -15.32 -11.74
N THR A 104 -5.66 -15.14 -13.05
CA THR A 104 -5.64 -13.81 -13.68
C THR A 104 -7.02 -13.15 -13.58
N VAL A 105 -7.09 -11.94 -13.05
CA VAL A 105 -8.33 -11.12 -13.09
C VAL A 105 -8.23 -10.08 -14.19
N PHE A 106 -8.81 -10.38 -15.35
CA PHE A 106 -8.60 -9.58 -16.55
C PHE A 106 -9.30 -8.21 -16.51
N GLY A 107 -10.59 -8.17 -16.74
CA GLY A 107 -11.33 -6.94 -17.00
C GLY A 107 -12.65 -7.25 -17.68
N GLU A 108 -13.67 -6.46 -17.41
CA GLU A 108 -15.05 -6.77 -17.76
C GLU A 108 -15.83 -5.54 -18.17
N GLY A 109 -16.77 -5.73 -19.09
CA GLY A 109 -17.59 -4.68 -19.67
C GLY A 109 -17.68 -4.80 -21.19
N GLY A 110 -18.52 -3.96 -21.78
CA GLY A 110 -18.72 -3.94 -23.22
C GLY A 110 -17.48 -3.48 -23.98
N ARG A 111 -17.22 -4.06 -25.17
CA ARG A 111 -16.16 -3.58 -26.08
C ARG A 111 -16.37 -2.14 -26.56
N LYS A 112 -17.61 -1.66 -26.47
CA LYS A 112 -18.05 -0.31 -26.84
C LYS A 112 -18.37 0.55 -25.60
N ALA A 113 -17.87 0.16 -24.42
CA ALA A 113 -18.03 0.96 -23.22
C ALA A 113 -17.49 2.38 -23.45
N GLU A 114 -18.25 3.37 -23.01
CA GLU A 114 -17.90 4.78 -23.18
C GLU A 114 -16.93 5.26 -22.09
N LEU A 115 -16.94 4.56 -20.95
CA LEU A 115 -16.07 4.82 -19.81
C LEU A 115 -15.23 3.58 -19.49
N MET A 116 -13.94 3.78 -19.28
CA MET A 116 -13.04 2.75 -18.76
C MET A 116 -12.50 3.16 -17.40
N LEU A 117 -12.70 2.32 -16.38
CA LEU A 117 -12.18 2.51 -15.04
C LEU A 117 -11.05 1.52 -14.77
N VAL A 118 -9.94 2.04 -14.24
CA VAL A 118 -8.71 1.27 -14.01
C VAL A 118 -8.31 1.37 -12.55
N GLY A 119 -8.42 0.26 -11.82
CA GLY A 119 -7.91 0.10 -10.45
C GLY A 119 -6.44 -0.31 -10.42
N GLU A 120 -5.89 -0.51 -9.23
CA GLU A 120 -4.48 -0.88 -9.05
C GLU A 120 -4.24 -2.37 -9.36
N GLN A 121 -4.77 -3.25 -8.52
CA GLN A 121 -4.57 -4.70 -8.59
C GLN A 121 -5.79 -5.46 -8.03
N PRO A 122 -5.98 -6.73 -8.38
CA PRO A 122 -7.02 -7.57 -7.78
C PRO A 122 -6.77 -7.78 -6.28
N GLY A 123 -7.82 -7.71 -5.47
CA GLY A 123 -7.78 -8.11 -4.06
C GLY A 123 -8.16 -9.58 -3.87
N ASP A 124 -8.26 -10.03 -2.61
CA ASP A 124 -8.57 -11.42 -2.27
C ASP A 124 -9.91 -11.89 -2.85
N ALA A 125 -10.94 -11.04 -2.80
CA ALA A 125 -12.27 -11.39 -3.31
C ALA A 125 -12.27 -11.50 -4.84
N GLU A 126 -11.57 -10.58 -5.51
CA GLU A 126 -11.42 -10.59 -6.96
C GLU A 126 -10.61 -11.79 -7.44
N ASP A 127 -9.48 -12.10 -6.79
CA ASP A 127 -8.62 -13.25 -7.12
C ASP A 127 -9.40 -14.57 -7.02
N LEU A 128 -10.16 -14.76 -5.94
CA LEU A 128 -10.97 -15.97 -5.76
C LEU A 128 -12.16 -16.04 -6.73
N ALA A 129 -12.79 -14.92 -7.05
CA ALA A 129 -13.94 -14.88 -7.95
C ALA A 129 -13.58 -14.91 -9.44
N GLY A 130 -12.39 -14.43 -9.81
CA GLY A 130 -11.98 -14.23 -11.21
C GLY A 130 -12.60 -12.98 -11.86
N HIS A 131 -13.26 -12.13 -11.08
CA HIS A 131 -14.02 -10.97 -11.54
C HIS A 131 -13.49 -9.68 -10.88
N PRO A 132 -13.30 -8.58 -11.65
CA PRO A 132 -12.80 -7.32 -11.11
C PRO A 132 -13.87 -6.59 -10.29
N PHE A 133 -13.47 -5.95 -9.19
CA PHE A 133 -14.35 -5.12 -8.35
C PHE A 133 -15.59 -5.87 -7.80
N VAL A 134 -15.42 -7.06 -7.24
CA VAL A 134 -16.51 -7.79 -6.55
C VAL A 134 -16.47 -7.65 -5.03
N GLY A 135 -15.35 -7.13 -4.49
CA GLY A 135 -15.17 -6.89 -3.06
C GLY A 135 -15.90 -5.65 -2.52
N PRO A 136 -15.64 -5.25 -1.26
CA PRO A 136 -16.25 -4.07 -0.65
C PRO A 136 -16.01 -2.77 -1.44
N ALA A 137 -14.81 -2.61 -2.00
CA ALA A 137 -14.48 -1.45 -2.85
C ALA A 137 -15.29 -1.44 -4.15
N GLY A 138 -15.54 -2.61 -4.73
CA GLY A 138 -16.40 -2.74 -5.92
C GLY A 138 -17.85 -2.36 -5.65
N LYS A 139 -18.40 -2.79 -4.51
CA LYS A 139 -19.75 -2.37 -4.07
C LYS A 139 -19.85 -0.87 -3.85
N LEU A 140 -18.77 -0.22 -3.39
CA LEU A 140 -18.72 1.24 -3.27
C LEU A 140 -18.66 1.90 -4.64
N LEU A 141 -17.89 1.35 -5.58
CA LEU A 141 -17.84 1.80 -6.96
C LEU A 141 -19.21 1.71 -7.63
N ASP A 142 -19.93 0.59 -7.48
CA ASP A 142 -21.26 0.42 -8.07
C ASP A 142 -22.25 1.48 -7.57
N ARG A 143 -22.24 1.79 -6.27
CA ARG A 143 -23.04 2.89 -5.70
C ARG A 143 -22.64 4.25 -6.24
N ALA A 144 -21.34 4.51 -6.38
CA ALA A 144 -20.86 5.78 -6.92
C ALA A 144 -21.25 5.96 -8.40
N LEU A 145 -21.29 4.88 -9.18
CA LEU A 145 -21.79 4.90 -10.56
C LEU A 145 -23.30 5.20 -10.59
N GLU A 146 -24.07 4.55 -9.73
CA GLU A 146 -25.50 4.79 -9.57
C GLU A 146 -25.79 6.24 -9.19
N ASP A 147 -25.11 6.77 -8.17
CA ASP A 147 -25.24 8.16 -7.72
C ASP A 147 -24.86 9.17 -8.82
N ALA A 148 -23.92 8.81 -9.69
CA ALA A 148 -23.52 9.61 -10.84
C ALA A 148 -24.45 9.45 -12.06
N GLY A 149 -25.46 8.57 -11.99
CA GLY A 149 -26.36 8.27 -13.10
C GLY A 149 -25.69 7.54 -14.27
N ILE A 150 -24.59 6.82 -14.01
CA ILE A 150 -23.83 6.08 -15.00
C ILE A 150 -24.27 4.61 -14.98
N ASP A 151 -24.79 4.12 -16.11
CA ASP A 151 -25.11 2.70 -16.26
C ASP A 151 -23.84 1.85 -16.21
N ARG A 152 -23.80 0.88 -15.29
CA ARG A 152 -22.69 -0.06 -15.13
C ARG A 152 -22.37 -0.84 -16.41
N ALA A 153 -23.36 -1.09 -17.27
CA ALA A 153 -23.19 -1.77 -18.55
C ALA A 153 -22.42 -0.92 -19.59
N ALA A 154 -22.42 0.40 -19.44
CA ALA A 154 -21.66 1.33 -20.29
C ALA A 154 -20.19 1.48 -19.85
N VAL A 155 -19.78 0.78 -18.77
CA VAL A 155 -18.44 0.88 -18.19
C VAL A 155 -17.63 -0.40 -18.39
N TYR A 156 -16.39 -0.25 -18.84
CA TYR A 156 -15.37 -1.29 -18.79
C TYR A 156 -14.50 -1.10 -17.54
N VAL A 157 -14.42 -2.10 -16.68
CA VAL A 157 -13.60 -2.05 -15.46
C VAL A 157 -12.43 -3.02 -15.56
N THR A 158 -11.28 -2.60 -15.06
CA THR A 158 -10.07 -3.40 -15.07
C THR A 158 -9.10 -2.91 -13.99
N ASN A 159 -7.98 -3.61 -13.83
CA ASN A 159 -6.84 -3.17 -13.01
C ASN A 159 -5.59 -2.88 -13.87
N VAL A 160 -4.59 -2.19 -13.34
CA VAL A 160 -3.28 -2.05 -14.01
C VAL A 160 -2.54 -3.39 -13.99
N VAL A 161 -2.58 -4.06 -12.84
CA VAL A 161 -2.00 -5.39 -12.61
C VAL A 161 -3.06 -6.49 -12.77
N LYS A 162 -2.65 -7.69 -13.18
CA LYS A 162 -3.53 -8.82 -13.48
C LYS A 162 -3.18 -10.06 -12.70
#